data_AF-A0A357L6M8-F1
#
_entry.id   AF-A0A357L6M8-F1
#
_cell.length_a   1.000
_cell.length_b   1.000
_cell.length_c   1.000
_cell.angle_alpha   90.00
_cell.angle_beta   90.00
_cell.angle_gamma   90.00
#
_symmetry.space_group_name_H-M   'P 1'
#
loop_
_entity.id
_entity.type
_entity.pdbx_description
1 polymer ?
#
loop_
_entity_poly.entity_id
_entity_poly.type
_entity_poly.pdbx_seq_one_letter_code
_entity_poly.pdbx_strand_id
1 'polypeptide(L)' 'MRVLVLGGYGFIGLEIVRALLARGVAVIGLARSPELGRRLLPQAQWIGADLAQLVTP' A
#
# COMPACT_ATOMS: atom_id res chain seq x y z
N MET A 1 7.40 6.66 -12.18
CA MET A 1 6.03 6.09 -12.10
C MET A 1 5.74 5.71 -10.65
N ARG A 2 4.51 5.93 -10.15
CA ARG A 2 4.09 5.55 -8.80
C ARG A 2 2.90 4.60 -8.91
N VAL A 3 2.85 3.57 -8.06
CA VAL A 3 1.76 2.59 -8.04
C VAL A 3 1.04 2.64 -6.69
N LEU A 4 -0.28 2.76 -6.74
CA LEU A 4 -1.16 2.63 -5.57
C LEU A 4 -1.68 1.19 -5.47
N VAL A 5 -1.47 0.54 -4.33
CA VAL A 5 -2.01 -0.80 -4.05
C VAL A 5 -3.10 -0.69 -2.99
N LEU A 6 -4.35 -0.88 -3.41
CA LEU A 6 -5.52 -0.93 -2.53
C LEU A 6 -5.51 -2.25 -1.74
N GLY A 7 -5.70 -2.18 -0.42
CA GLY A 7 -5.57 -3.35 0.45
C GLY A 7 -4.12 -3.85 0.57
N GLY A 8 -3.14 -2.94 0.44
CA GLY A 8 -1.72 -3.28 0.31
C GLY A 8 -1.09 -4.08 1.46
N TYR A 9 -1.69 -4.13 2.66
CA TYR A 9 -1.19 -4.95 3.77
C TYR A 9 -1.84 -6.34 3.84
N GLY A 10 -2.87 -6.62 3.04
CA GLY A 10 -3.52 -7.93 3.00
C GLY A 10 -2.62 -8.99 2.36
N PHE A 11 -3.00 -10.27 2.42
CA PHE A 11 -2.15 -11.39 1.98
C PHE A 11 -1.58 -11.20 0.56
N ILE A 12 -2.45 -10.98 -0.44
CA ILE A 12 -2.03 -10.78 -1.83
C ILE A 12 -1.40 -9.39 -2.02
N GLY A 13 -2.01 -8.36 -1.44
CA GLY A 13 -1.54 -6.98 -1.58
C GLY A 13 -0.10 -6.81 -1.10
N LEU A 14 0.27 -7.48 -0.01
CA LEU A 14 1.60 -7.39 0.57
C LEU A 14 2.67 -7.95 -0.36
N GLU A 15 2.40 -9.09 -1.02
CA GLU A 15 3.33 -9.69 -1.98
C GLU A 15 3.41 -8.89 -3.28
N ILE A 16 2.31 -8.26 -3.72
CA ILE A 16 2.33 -7.28 -4.83
C ILE A 16 3.25 -6.11 -4.48
N VAL A 17 3.09 -5.51 -3.29
CA VAL A 17 3.94 -4.39 -2.83
C VAL A 17 5.41 -4.82 -2.79
N ARG A 18 5.70 -6.00 -2.23
CA ARG A 18 7.07 -6.55 -2.18
C ARG A 18 7.68 -6.70 -3.57
N ALA A 19 6.95 -7.30 -4.51
CA ALA A 19 7.42 -7.52 -5.88
C ALA A 19 7.67 -6.20 -6.63
N LEU A 20 6.81 -5.20 -6.44
CA LEU A 20 6.99 -3.88 -7.04
C LEU A 20 8.19 -3.14 -6.46
N LEU A 21 8.35 -3.16 -5.13
CA LEU A 21 9.52 -2.57 -4.46
C LEU A 21 10.83 -3.22 -4.93
N ALA A 22 10.86 -4.54 -5.08
CA ALA A 22 12.03 -5.27 -5.59
C ALA A 22 12.44 -4.86 -7.02
N ARG A 23 11.50 -4.29 -7.79
CA ARG A 23 11.73 -3.75 -9.13
C ARG A 23 12.07 -2.25 -9.13
N GLY A 24 12.26 -1.64 -7.95
CA GLY A 24 12.56 -0.21 -7.81
C GLY A 24 11.36 0.71 -8.07
N VAL A 25 10.14 0.18 -8.09
CA VAL A 25 8.93 0.99 -8.28
C VAL A 25 8.57 1.68 -6.97
N ALA A 26 8.23 2.97 -7.05
CA ALA A 26 7.69 3.69 -5.90
C ALA A 26 6.24 3.24 -5.63
N VAL A 27 6.02 2.58 -4.48
CA VAL A 27 4.71 2.01 -4.11
C VAL A 27 4.08 2.78 -2.95
N ILE A 28 2.78 3.00 -3.07
CA ILE A 28 1.92 3.52 -2.01
C ILE A 28 0.90 2.43 -1.69
N GLY A 29 0.89 1.92 -0.45
CA GLY A 29 -0.17 1.06 0.05
C GLY A 29 -1.29 1.89 0.65
N LEU A 30 -2.54 1.64 0.26
CA LEU A 30 -3.72 2.22 0.90
C LEU A 30 -4.50 1.13 1.63
N ALA A 31 -4.76 1.36 2.91
CA ALA A 31 -5.60 0.47 3.68
C ALA A 31 -6.08 1.12 4.99
N ARG A 32 -7.04 0.50 5.67
CA ARG A 32 -7.69 1.07 6.86
C ARG A 32 -6.76 1.18 8.07
N SER A 33 -5.89 0.20 8.28
CA SER A 33 -4.89 0.14 9.37
C SER A 33 -3.45 0.11 8.81
N PRO A 34 -2.89 1.24 8.38
CA PRO A 34 -1.61 1.30 7.68
C PRO A 34 -0.40 0.89 8.55
N GLU A 35 -0.54 0.84 9.87
CA GLU A 35 0.52 0.51 10.84
C GLU A 35 1.12 -0.87 10.57
N LEU A 36 0.28 -1.85 10.21
CA LEU A 36 0.74 -3.18 9.86
C LEU A 36 1.63 -3.14 8.60
N GLY A 37 1.20 -2.39 7.59
CA GLY A 37 1.96 -2.20 6.36
C GLY A 37 3.31 -1.52 6.63
N ARG A 38 3.33 -0.44 7.41
CA ARG A 38 4.57 0.28 7.80
C ARG A 38 5.55 -0.65 8.53
N ARG A 39 5.05 -1.57 9.36
CA ARG A 39 5.88 -2.54 10.07
C ARG A 39 6.46 -3.61 9.14
N LEU A 40 5.66 -4.12 8.21
CA LEU A 40 6.06 -5.24 7.33
C LEU A 40 6.93 -4.80 6.15
N LEU A 41 6.61 -3.65 5.54
CA LEU A 41 7.29 -3.10 4.37
C LEU A 41 7.49 -1.58 4.54
N PRO A 42 8.43 -1.15 5.40
CA PRO A 42 8.69 0.27 5.68
C PRO A 42 9.21 1.04 4.46
N GLN A 43 9.64 0.36 3.39
CA GLN A 43 10.12 0.98 2.16
C GLN A 43 8.97 1.54 1.29
N ALA A 44 7.74 1.05 1.49
CA ALA A 44 6.56 1.61 0.83
C ALA A 44 6.00 2.79 1.64
N GLN A 45 5.38 3.74 0.95
CA GLN A 45 4.55 4.75 1.59
C GLN A 45 3.20 4.13 1.97
N TRP A 46 2.62 4.50 3.12
CA TRP A 46 1.35 3.96 3.59
C TRP A 46 0.34 5.05 3.94
N ILE A 47 -0.82 4.98 3.28
CA ILE A 47 -1.97 5.87 3.50
C ILE A 47 -3.04 5.10 4.27
N GLY A 48 -3.45 5.65 5.42
CA GLY A 48 -4.56 5.17 6.22
C GLY A 48 -5.86 5.78 5.74
N ALA A 49 -6.68 5.00 5.03
CA ALA A 49 -7.99 5.44 4.59
C ALA A 49 -8.92 4.25 4.36
N ASP A 50 -10.22 4.48 4.53
CA ASP A 50 -11.25 3.61 3.99
C ASP A 50 -11.61 4.11 2.58
N LEU A 51 -11.36 3.27 1.57
CA LEU A 51 -11.66 3.59 0.17
C LEU A 51 -13.14 3.96 -0.03
N ALA A 52 -14.04 3.34 0.74
CA ALA A 52 -15.48 3.64 0.64
C ALA A 52 -15.83 5.08 1.04
N GLN A 53 -14.94 5.76 1.76
CA GLN A 53 -15.11 7.16 2.18
C GLN A 53 -14.41 8.16 1.24
N LEU A 54 -13.63 7.69 0.26
CA LEU A 54 -12.91 8.52 -0.70
C LEU A 54 -13.79 8.82 -1.92
N VAL A 55 -14.80 9.66 -1.73
CA VAL A 55 -15.82 9.99 -2.73
C VAL A 55 -15.53 11.26 -3.54
N THR A 56 -14.42 11.93 -3.22
CA THR A 56 -13.97 13.17 -3.89
C THR A 56 -12.61 12.95 -4.57
N PRO A 57 -12.42 13.40 -5.82
CA PRO A 57 -11.14 13.31 -6.54
C PRO A 57 -10.02 14.14 -5.89
#